data_AF-A0A089MXF3-F1
#
_entry.id   AF-A0A089MXF3-F1
#
_cell.length_a   1.000
_cell.length_b   1.000
_cell.length_c   1.000
_cell.angle_alpha   90.00
_cell.angle_beta   90.00
_cell.angle_gamma   90.00
#
_symmetry.space_group_name_H-M   'P 1'
#
loop_
_entity.id
_entity.type
_entity.pdbx_description
1 polymer ?
#
loop_
_entity_poly.entity_id
_entity_poly.type
_entity_poly.pdbx_seq_one_letter_code
_entity_poly.pdbx_strand_id
1 'polypeptide(L)'
;MEEYGFYLSFNNYEEVIRLPVNPETLEIKENGDSKSYTVVDFGEINAIAYPKLTEITIESIFPAQYYPFVVYSGENAGKLLKPYEYVELIRKWMLSRRPVRFVFSGLKAVNVQDTQTPDWLKQASTQAQQTFTGDIGINMAVSIESFSWKLSAGSSGDIEYTIGLKKYVFYQALAMKVDSKGEVKTQQKRASEKTAPSTYTIKAGDTLWSIAQKHLGDGSKSKTLQKLNSIPDSELKKLKPGRVIKLS
;
A
#
# COMPACT_ATOMS: atom_id res chain seq x y z
N MET A 1 21.94 0.90 -17.45
CA MET A 1 21.94 -0.16 -16.43
C MET A 1 20.47 -0.42 -16.15
N GLU A 2 19.97 -1.63 -16.41
CA GLU A 2 18.57 -1.98 -16.15
C GLU A 2 18.38 -2.00 -14.63
N GLU A 3 17.81 -0.94 -14.08
CA GLU A 3 17.77 -0.73 -12.63
C GLU A 3 16.46 -1.28 -12.09
N TYR A 4 16.49 -2.52 -11.58
CA TYR A 4 15.40 -3.01 -10.76
C TYR A 4 15.37 -2.25 -9.42
N GLY A 5 14.18 -2.12 -8.84
CA GLY A 5 13.97 -1.34 -7.63
C GLY A 5 12.94 -1.97 -6.70
N PHE A 6 13.18 -1.76 -5.41
CA PHE A 6 12.33 -2.19 -4.31
C PHE A 6 11.68 -0.98 -3.66
N TYR A 7 10.37 -1.06 -3.51
CA TYR A 7 9.58 0.04 -3.00
C TYR A 7 8.59 -0.44 -1.96
N LEU A 8 8.43 0.36 -0.92
CA LEU A 8 7.36 0.26 0.05
C LEU A 8 6.55 1.54 0.00
N SER A 9 5.24 1.40 0.04
CA SER A 9 4.35 2.54 0.07
C SER A 9 3.23 2.34 1.06
N PHE A 10 2.72 3.46 1.57
CA PHE A 10 1.68 3.51 2.57
C PHE A 10 0.58 4.48 2.15
N ASN A 11 -0.64 4.18 2.57
CA ASN A 11 -1.84 4.99 2.32
C ASN A 11 -2.04 5.34 0.83
N ASN A 12 -2.00 4.33 -0.05
CA ASN A 12 -2.17 4.49 -1.50
C ASN A 12 -1.17 5.50 -2.10
N TYR A 13 0.11 5.25 -1.86
CA TYR A 13 1.24 6.03 -2.40
C TYR A 13 1.35 7.47 -1.87
N GLU A 14 0.68 7.83 -0.77
CA GLU A 14 0.91 9.13 -0.12
C GLU A 14 2.31 9.19 0.49
N GLU A 15 2.76 8.09 1.10
CA GLU A 15 4.12 7.93 1.56
C GLU A 15 4.76 6.79 0.76
N VAL A 16 5.90 7.06 0.10
CA VAL A 16 6.61 6.09 -0.72
C VAL A 16 8.09 6.16 -0.40
N ILE A 17 8.71 5.00 -0.18
CA ILE A 17 10.15 4.87 -0.09
C ILE A 17 10.65 3.87 -1.12
N ARG A 18 11.70 4.24 -1.84
CA ARG A 18 12.58 3.30 -2.52
C ARG A 18 13.67 2.90 -1.55
N LEU A 19 13.93 1.60 -1.42
CA LEU A 19 15.03 1.12 -0.57
C LEU A 19 16.35 1.72 -1.08
N PRO A 20 17.17 2.34 -0.21
CA PRO A 20 18.36 3.07 -0.65
C PRO A 20 19.47 2.15 -1.16
N VAL A 21 19.49 0.91 -0.69
CA VAL A 21 20.41 -0.14 -1.14
C VAL A 21 19.56 -1.33 -1.56
N ASN A 22 19.81 -1.84 -2.77
CA ASN A 22 19.15 -3.05 -3.25
C ASN A 22 19.61 -4.24 -2.37
N PRO A 23 18.68 -5.04 -1.83
CA PRO A 23 19.03 -6.20 -1.01
C PRO A 23 19.81 -7.23 -1.84
N GLU A 24 20.76 -7.91 -1.19
CA GLU A 24 21.51 -9.01 -1.82
C GLU A 24 20.62 -10.23 -2.06
N THR A 25 19.66 -10.46 -1.17
CA THR A 25 18.72 -11.58 -1.24
C THR A 25 17.27 -11.09 -1.08
N LEU A 26 16.39 -11.67 -1.90
CA LEU A 26 14.94 -11.54 -1.77
C LEU A 26 14.39 -12.95 -1.58
N GLU A 27 14.00 -13.31 -0.36
CA GLU A 27 13.42 -14.61 -0.08
C GLU A 27 11.89 -14.51 -0.16
N ILE A 28 11.26 -15.30 -1.03
CA ILE A 28 9.80 -15.39 -1.16
C ILE A 28 9.39 -16.83 -0.85
N LYS A 29 8.60 -17.00 0.22
CA LYS A 29 8.08 -18.29 0.67
C LYS A 29 6.61 -18.42 0.33
N GLU A 30 6.29 -19.39 -0.52
CA GLU A 30 4.92 -19.80 -0.85
C GLU A 30 4.71 -21.25 -0.41
N ASN A 31 4.02 -21.42 0.72
CA ASN A 31 3.82 -22.73 1.33
C ASN A 31 2.39 -23.21 1.10
N GLY A 32 2.20 -24.50 0.81
CA GLY A 32 0.88 -25.15 0.88
C GLY A 32 0.38 -25.28 2.32
N ASP A 33 -0.94 -25.40 2.52
CA ASP A 33 -1.54 -25.78 3.81
C ASP A 33 -2.08 -27.23 3.80
N SER A 34 -1.57 -28.05 2.90
CA SER A 34 -2.01 -29.44 2.73
C SER A 34 -1.78 -30.27 3.99
N LYS A 35 -2.67 -31.24 4.24
CA LYS A 35 -2.63 -32.14 5.40
C LYS A 35 -2.59 -33.59 4.94
N SER A 36 -1.61 -34.35 5.43
CA SER A 36 -1.55 -35.80 5.24
C SER A 36 -2.42 -36.53 6.26
N TYR A 37 -3.16 -37.55 5.80
CA TYR A 37 -3.92 -38.47 6.64
C TYR A 37 -3.58 -39.90 6.25
N THR A 38 -3.47 -40.79 7.23
CA THR A 38 -3.36 -42.23 6.97
C THR A 38 -4.74 -42.85 7.07
N VAL A 39 -5.21 -43.47 5.99
CA VAL A 39 -6.50 -44.15 5.94
C VAL A 39 -6.26 -45.65 5.96
N VAL A 40 -6.97 -46.35 6.86
CA VAL A 40 -6.95 -47.81 6.93
C VAL A 40 -7.38 -48.36 5.56
N ASP A 41 -6.60 -49.29 5.01
CA ASP A 41 -6.72 -49.90 3.67
C ASP A 41 -6.30 -49.06 2.46
N PHE A 42 -6.11 -47.74 2.60
CA PHE A 42 -5.74 -46.85 1.48
C PHE A 42 -4.36 -46.20 1.59
N GLY A 43 -3.66 -46.38 2.73
CA GLY A 43 -2.33 -45.81 2.95
C GLY A 43 -2.36 -44.31 3.26
N GLU A 44 -1.27 -43.60 2.96
CA GLU A 44 -1.19 -42.15 3.15
C GLU A 44 -1.91 -41.41 2.01
N ILE A 45 -2.90 -40.60 2.37
CA ILE A 45 -3.58 -39.67 1.47
C ILE A 45 -3.17 -38.23 1.82
N ASN A 46 -3.06 -37.38 0.80
CA ASN A 46 -2.77 -35.96 0.97
C ASN A 46 -4.00 -35.11 0.64
N ALA A 47 -4.55 -34.39 1.61
CA ALA A 47 -5.62 -33.44 1.39
C ALA A 47 -5.04 -32.08 1.00
N ILE A 48 -5.22 -31.70 -0.27
CA ILE A 48 -4.74 -30.43 -0.81
C ILE A 48 -5.63 -29.30 -0.30
N ALA A 49 -5.06 -28.40 0.51
CA ALA A 49 -5.72 -27.18 0.97
C ALA A 49 -5.25 -25.96 0.17
N TYR A 50 -5.84 -24.80 0.45
CA TYR A 50 -5.36 -23.54 -0.09
C TYR A 50 -3.93 -23.22 0.39
N PRO A 51 -3.10 -22.52 -0.41
CA PRO A 51 -1.79 -22.11 0.03
C PRO A 51 -1.87 -21.11 1.19
N LYS A 52 -0.84 -21.15 2.06
CA LYS A 52 -0.60 -20.13 3.07
C LYS A 52 -0.27 -18.79 2.41
N LEU A 53 -0.43 -17.72 3.18
CA LEU A 53 -0.07 -16.38 2.73
C LEU A 53 1.44 -16.32 2.43
N THR A 54 1.78 -15.78 1.26
CA THR A 54 3.17 -15.55 0.84
C THR A 54 3.92 -14.73 1.90
N GLU A 55 5.12 -15.17 2.26
CA GLU A 55 6.02 -14.47 3.19
C GLU A 55 7.24 -13.98 2.42
N ILE A 56 7.68 -12.75 2.69
CA ILE A 56 8.81 -12.11 2.03
C ILE A 56 9.79 -11.64 3.10
N THR A 57 11.06 -12.00 2.95
CA THR A 57 12.16 -11.51 3.80
C THR A 57 13.08 -10.65 2.96
N ILE A 58 13.39 -9.46 3.47
CA ILE A 58 14.33 -8.52 2.84
C ILE A 58 15.40 -8.16 3.86
N GLU A 59 16.66 -8.28 3.44
CA GLU A 59 17.85 -7.90 4.21
C GLU A 59 18.63 -6.85 3.43
N SER A 60 18.89 -5.70 4.05
CA SER A 60 19.63 -4.61 3.42
C SER A 60 20.16 -3.62 4.47
N ILE A 61 20.66 -2.48 4.01
CA ILE A 61 21.31 -1.44 4.81
C ILE A 61 20.66 -0.07 4.52
N PHE A 62 20.42 0.71 5.57
CA PHE A 62 20.19 2.15 5.45
C PHE A 62 21.52 2.90 5.62
N PRO A 63 22.05 3.51 4.55
CA PRO A 63 23.39 4.08 4.54
C PRO A 63 23.40 5.47 5.18
N ALA A 64 24.37 5.73 6.06
CA ALA A 64 24.60 7.03 6.70
C ALA A 64 25.37 8.01 5.80
N GLN A 65 26.04 7.49 4.78
CA GLN A 65 26.78 8.26 3.79
C GLN A 65 26.53 7.73 2.39
N TYR A 66 26.94 8.49 1.39
CA TYR A 66 26.83 8.05 0.01
C TYR A 66 27.83 6.93 -0.28
N TYR A 67 27.33 5.82 -0.82
CA TYR A 67 28.14 4.74 -1.39
C TYR A 67 27.79 4.53 -2.87
N PRO A 68 28.70 3.98 -3.70
CA PRO A 68 28.43 3.72 -5.11
C PRO A 68 27.24 2.79 -5.39
N PHE A 69 26.90 1.93 -4.42
CA PHE A 69 25.75 1.00 -4.50
C PHE A 69 24.44 1.63 -3.99
N VAL A 70 24.44 2.89 -3.57
CA VAL A 70 23.23 3.62 -3.20
C VAL A 70 22.50 4.05 -4.46
N VAL A 71 21.23 3.68 -4.56
CA VAL A 71 20.39 3.92 -5.75
C VAL A 71 20.06 5.41 -5.97
N TYR A 72 20.20 6.22 -4.93
CA TYR A 72 20.01 7.67 -4.98
C TYR A 72 21.31 8.36 -5.39
N SER A 73 21.54 8.46 -6.70
CA SER A 73 22.70 9.14 -7.29
C SER A 73 22.31 10.40 -8.08
N GLY A 74 23.30 11.26 -8.35
CA GLY A 74 23.12 12.49 -9.13
C GLY A 74 22.07 13.44 -8.55
N GLU A 75 21.13 13.87 -9.39
CA GLU A 75 20.03 14.79 -9.02
C GLU A 75 19.10 14.21 -7.94
N ASN A 76 19.09 12.88 -7.75
CA ASN A 76 18.25 12.21 -6.76
C ASN A 76 18.95 12.01 -5.41
N ALA A 77 20.22 12.40 -5.24
CA ALA A 77 20.96 12.22 -4.00
C ALA A 77 20.29 12.89 -2.79
N GLY A 78 19.62 14.04 -3.01
CA GLY A 78 18.88 14.75 -1.96
C GLY A 78 17.62 14.04 -1.46
N LYS A 79 17.20 12.94 -2.09
CA LYS A 79 16.06 12.10 -1.65
C LYS A 79 16.48 11.00 -0.67
N LEU A 80 17.79 10.80 -0.47
CA LEU A 80 18.29 9.85 0.51
C LEU A 80 17.98 10.36 1.92
N LEU A 81 17.14 9.62 2.65
CA LEU A 81 16.83 9.94 4.03
C LEU A 81 17.97 9.50 4.95
N LYS A 82 18.02 10.05 6.16
CA LYS A 82 18.97 9.56 7.18
C LYS A 82 18.56 8.15 7.62
N PRO A 83 19.51 7.29 8.03
CA PRO A 83 19.21 5.91 8.43
C PRO A 83 18.09 5.78 9.45
N TYR A 84 18.09 6.64 10.47
CA TYR A 84 17.07 6.62 11.52
C TYR A 84 15.68 7.06 11.02
N GLU A 85 15.59 7.91 10.01
CA GLU A 85 14.31 8.33 9.44
C GLU A 85 13.60 7.17 8.73
N TYR A 86 14.35 6.27 8.08
CA TYR A 86 13.79 5.03 7.55
C TYR A 86 13.23 4.13 8.66
N VAL A 87 13.98 3.97 9.75
CA VAL A 87 13.57 3.18 10.91
C VAL A 87 12.27 3.73 11.52
N GLU A 88 12.19 5.04 11.74
CA GLU A 88 10.99 5.69 12.26
C GLU A 88 9.79 5.54 11.34
N LEU A 89 10.00 5.68 10.02
CA LEU A 89 8.93 5.56 9.03
C LEU A 89 8.36 4.14 8.99
N ILE A 90 9.22 3.12 8.93
CA ILE A 90 8.79 1.71 8.95
C ILE A 90 8.06 1.41 10.26
N ARG A 91 8.60 1.88 11.40
CA ARG A 91 7.95 1.74 12.70
C ARG A 91 6.59 2.42 12.75
N LYS A 92 6.45 3.63 12.18
CA LYS A 92 5.18 4.34 12.06
C LYS A 92 4.16 3.53 11.26
N TRP A 93 4.57 2.95 10.12
CA TRP A 93 3.71 2.10 9.30
C TRP A 93 3.30 0.82 10.03
N MET A 94 4.22 0.17 10.77
CA MET A 94 3.89 -0.98 11.63
C MET A 94 2.86 -0.62 12.70
N LEU A 95 3.08 0.47 13.45
CA LEU A 95 2.18 0.91 14.52
C LEU A 95 0.80 1.33 14.01
N SER A 96 0.69 1.71 12.73
CA SER A 96 -0.59 2.05 12.10
C SER A 96 -1.55 0.86 11.99
N ARG A 97 -1.04 -0.38 12.11
CA ARG A 97 -1.80 -1.64 11.97
C ARG A 97 -2.56 -1.73 10.65
N ARG A 98 -1.97 -1.19 9.59
CA ARG A 98 -2.51 -1.18 8.22
C ARG A 98 -1.51 -1.83 7.27
N PRO A 99 -1.99 -2.44 6.19
CA PRO A 99 -1.11 -2.98 5.18
C PRO A 99 -0.31 -1.87 4.51
N VAL A 100 0.93 -2.20 4.17
CA VAL A 100 1.78 -1.44 3.24
C VAL A 100 1.75 -2.15 1.89
N ARG A 101 2.16 -1.46 0.84
CA ARG A 101 2.25 -2.03 -0.49
C ARG A 101 3.70 -2.22 -0.89
N PHE A 102 4.07 -3.47 -1.12
CA PHE A 102 5.38 -3.86 -1.60
C PHE A 102 5.37 -3.96 -3.12
N VAL A 103 6.34 -3.29 -3.75
CA VAL A 103 6.53 -3.33 -5.19
C VAL A 103 7.98 -3.65 -5.50
N PHE A 104 8.18 -4.71 -6.29
CA PHE A 104 9.43 -5.03 -6.96
C PHE A 104 9.21 -4.84 -8.46
N SER A 105 9.98 -3.92 -9.04
CA SER A 105 9.96 -3.61 -10.48
C SER A 105 11.33 -3.88 -11.06
N GLY A 106 11.38 -4.59 -12.19
CA GLY A 106 12.63 -5.02 -12.80
C GLY A 106 12.49 -5.73 -14.15
N LEU A 107 11.28 -5.85 -14.70
CA LEU A 107 11.06 -6.41 -16.02
C LEU A 107 10.88 -5.24 -17.03
N LYS A 108 11.16 -5.47 -18.31
CA LYS A 108 11.45 -4.39 -19.26
C LYS A 108 10.29 -3.49 -19.69
N ALA A 109 9.01 -3.84 -19.74
CA ALA A 109 8.05 -3.28 -20.69
C ALA A 109 8.55 -3.49 -22.12
N VAL A 110 7.99 -4.51 -22.78
CA VAL A 110 8.10 -4.61 -24.24
C VAL A 110 7.65 -3.26 -24.82
N ASN A 111 8.54 -2.59 -25.56
CA ASN A 111 8.22 -1.34 -26.24
C ASN A 111 7.06 -1.61 -27.22
N VAL A 112 5.83 -1.30 -26.83
CA VAL A 112 4.70 -1.26 -27.76
C VAL A 112 4.87 0.01 -28.61
N GLN A 113 5.67 -0.09 -29.66
CA GLN A 113 5.77 0.92 -30.72
C GLN A 113 4.58 0.85 -31.71
N ASP A 114 3.46 0.25 -31.33
CA ASP A 114 2.35 0.10 -32.26
C ASP A 114 1.47 1.36 -32.27
N THR A 115 1.43 2.00 -33.44
CA THR A 115 0.90 3.35 -33.71
C THR A 115 -0.64 3.43 -33.67
N GLN A 116 -1.30 2.43 -33.09
CA GLN A 116 -2.76 2.25 -33.05
C GLN A 116 -3.30 2.11 -31.61
N THR A 117 -2.59 2.62 -30.60
CA THR A 117 -3.10 2.63 -29.22
C THR A 117 -3.95 3.88 -28.95
N PRO A 118 -5.23 3.72 -28.53
CA PRO A 118 -6.11 4.84 -28.19
C PRO A 118 -5.54 5.74 -27.08
N ASP A 119 -5.74 7.06 -27.16
CA ASP A 119 -5.15 8.04 -26.25
C ASP A 119 -5.46 7.79 -24.75
N TRP A 120 -6.61 7.18 -24.45
CA TRP A 120 -6.97 6.81 -23.07
C TRP A 120 -6.04 5.74 -22.48
N LEU A 121 -5.49 4.85 -23.32
CA LEU A 121 -4.55 3.81 -22.91
C LEU A 121 -3.14 4.40 -22.68
N LYS A 122 -2.76 5.42 -23.46
CA LYS A 122 -1.51 6.19 -23.27
C LYS A 122 -1.54 7.08 -22.02
N GLN A 123 -2.69 7.67 -21.69
CA GLN A 123 -2.85 8.46 -20.46
C GLN A 123 -2.87 7.57 -19.20
N ALA A 124 -3.50 6.40 -19.29
CA ALA A 124 -3.45 5.40 -18.22
C ALA A 124 -2.04 4.85 -18.02
N SER A 125 -1.28 4.60 -19.11
CA SER A 125 0.13 4.21 -18.99
C SER A 125 1.00 5.34 -18.46
N THR A 126 0.78 6.61 -18.83
CA THR A 126 1.57 7.75 -18.33
C THR A 126 1.35 7.99 -16.83
N GLN A 127 0.12 7.83 -16.31
CA GLN A 127 -0.15 7.90 -14.87
C GLN A 127 0.35 6.65 -14.11
N ALA A 128 0.28 5.47 -14.73
CA ALA A 128 0.87 4.25 -14.17
C ALA A 128 2.41 4.32 -14.16
N GLN A 129 3.02 4.91 -15.20
CA GLN A 129 4.45 5.15 -15.36
C GLN A 129 4.99 6.15 -14.33
N GLN A 130 4.22 7.19 -13.98
CA GLN A 130 4.59 8.12 -12.90
C GLN A 130 4.58 7.47 -11.51
N THR A 131 3.96 6.31 -11.35
CA THR A 131 3.98 5.58 -10.07
C THR A 131 4.95 4.39 -10.12
N PHE A 132 5.03 3.64 -11.23
CA PHE A 132 6.00 2.57 -11.48
C PHE A 132 6.20 2.31 -13.00
N THR A 133 7.30 2.77 -13.58
CA THR A 133 7.78 2.40 -14.94
C THR A 133 8.67 1.16 -14.89
N GLY A 134 8.27 0.09 -15.57
CA GLY A 134 9.04 -1.14 -15.77
C GLY A 134 8.20 -2.34 -15.35
N ASP A 135 7.90 -3.26 -16.28
CA ASP A 135 7.09 -4.45 -16.08
C ASP A 135 7.24 -4.99 -14.64
N ILE A 136 6.12 -4.99 -13.93
CA ILE A 136 6.06 -5.24 -12.51
C ILE A 136 6.30 -6.73 -12.28
N GLY A 137 7.37 -7.10 -11.57
CA GLY A 137 7.61 -8.48 -11.17
C GLY A 137 6.71 -8.89 -10.01
N ILE A 138 6.53 -7.99 -9.02
CA ILE A 138 5.68 -8.23 -7.84
C ILE A 138 5.04 -6.91 -7.39
N ASN A 139 3.73 -6.91 -7.16
CA ASN A 139 3.00 -5.77 -6.60
C ASN A 139 1.85 -6.26 -5.72
N MET A 140 2.04 -6.26 -4.40
CA MET A 140 1.08 -6.82 -3.46
C MET A 140 0.96 -6.02 -2.17
N ALA A 141 -0.23 -6.06 -1.57
CA ALA A 141 -0.44 -5.57 -0.21
C ALA A 141 0.17 -6.57 0.77
N VAL A 142 0.91 -6.07 1.75
CA VAL A 142 1.59 -6.87 2.77
C VAL A 142 1.44 -6.21 4.15
N SER A 143 1.40 -7.01 5.20
CA SER A 143 1.65 -6.57 6.57
C SER A 143 3.14 -6.67 6.89
N ILE A 144 3.64 -5.78 7.74
CA ILE A 144 4.99 -5.87 8.29
C ILE A 144 4.89 -6.72 9.56
N GLU A 145 5.37 -7.96 9.49
CA GLU A 145 5.32 -8.93 10.59
C GLU A 145 6.49 -8.74 11.55
N SER A 146 7.66 -8.38 11.01
CA SER A 146 8.86 -8.16 11.80
C SER A 146 9.72 -7.07 11.17
N PHE A 147 10.40 -6.32 12.02
CA PHE A 147 11.40 -5.34 11.61
C PHE A 147 12.48 -5.31 12.69
N SER A 148 13.65 -5.85 12.35
CA SER A 148 14.83 -5.89 13.21
C SER A 148 15.91 -5.03 12.56
N TRP A 149 16.63 -4.25 13.36
CA TRP A 149 17.71 -3.41 12.88
C TRP A 149 18.80 -3.33 13.93
N LYS A 150 20.05 -3.16 13.48
CA LYS A 150 21.23 -3.08 14.34
C LYS A 150 22.26 -2.11 13.76
N LEU A 151 23.11 -1.61 14.65
CA LEU A 151 24.28 -0.83 14.31
C LEU A 151 25.50 -1.75 14.45
N SER A 152 26.27 -1.92 13.37
CA SER A 152 27.52 -2.67 13.42
C SER A 152 28.66 -1.74 13.84
N ALA A 153 29.40 -2.13 14.89
CA ALA A 153 30.53 -1.35 15.38
C ALA A 153 31.60 -1.21 14.28
N GLY A 154 32.03 0.02 14.00
CA GLY A 154 32.98 0.33 12.92
C GLY A 154 32.35 0.75 11.59
N SER A 155 31.02 0.65 11.45
CA SER A 155 30.30 1.33 10.36
C SER A 155 30.06 2.79 10.74
N SER A 156 30.10 3.68 9.74
CA SER A 156 29.93 5.14 9.82
C SER A 156 28.52 5.60 10.22
N GLY A 157 27.78 4.79 10.97
CA GLY A 157 26.38 5.02 11.33
C GLY A 157 25.36 4.33 10.42
N ASP A 158 25.78 3.40 9.56
CA ASP A 158 24.86 2.64 8.74
C ASP A 158 24.03 1.68 9.61
N ILE A 159 22.78 1.47 9.22
CA ILE A 159 21.85 0.57 9.93
C ILE A 159 21.60 -0.65 9.06
N GLU A 160 22.04 -1.81 9.51
CA GLU A 160 21.63 -3.10 8.94
C GLU A 160 20.21 -3.42 9.41
N TYR A 161 19.36 -3.90 8.50
CA TYR A 161 17.99 -4.27 8.84
C TYR A 161 17.52 -5.54 8.15
N THR A 162 16.59 -6.22 8.81
CA THR A 162 15.80 -7.32 8.30
C THR A 162 14.33 -6.97 8.46
N ILE A 163 13.56 -7.00 7.37
CA ILE A 163 12.12 -6.80 7.39
C ILE A 163 11.40 -8.07 6.89
N GLY A 164 10.48 -8.57 7.70
CA GLY A 164 9.59 -9.67 7.37
C GLY A 164 8.22 -9.14 6.98
N LEU A 165 7.79 -9.46 5.77
CA LEU A 165 6.51 -9.06 5.19
C LEU A 165 5.64 -10.29 4.96
N LYS A 166 4.32 -10.15 5.13
CA LYS A 166 3.36 -11.21 4.83
C LYS A 166 2.24 -10.70 3.97
N LYS A 167 1.86 -11.45 2.94
CA LYS A 167 0.78 -11.09 2.02
C LYS A 167 -0.49 -10.77 2.81
N TYR A 168 -1.01 -9.56 2.62
CA TYR A 168 -2.23 -9.12 3.26
C TYR A 168 -3.43 -9.35 2.33
N VAL A 169 -4.42 -10.10 2.80
CA VAL A 169 -5.70 -10.29 2.11
C VAL A 169 -6.73 -9.39 2.78
N PHE A 170 -7.29 -8.46 2.01
CA PHE A 170 -8.36 -7.60 2.49
C PHE A 170 -9.60 -8.43 2.77
N TYR A 171 -9.95 -8.57 4.05
CA TYR A 171 -11.24 -9.09 4.46
C TYR A 171 -12.12 -7.90 4.84
N GLN A 172 -13.18 -7.69 4.09
CA GLN A 172 -14.28 -6.80 4.51
C GLN A 172 -15.44 -7.70 4.92
N ALA A 173 -16.08 -7.40 6.05
CA ALA A 173 -17.37 -8.00 6.35
C ALA A 173 -18.35 -7.54 5.27
N LEU A 174 -18.74 -8.45 4.38
CA LEU A 174 -19.84 -8.21 3.46
C LEU A 174 -21.10 -8.12 4.31
N ALA A 175 -21.57 -6.91 4.60
CA ALA A 175 -22.90 -6.71 5.12
C ALA A 175 -23.89 -7.14 4.02
N MET A 176 -24.37 -8.38 4.09
CA MET A 176 -25.41 -8.86 3.19
C MET A 176 -26.69 -8.10 3.52
N LYS A 177 -27.07 -7.15 2.66
CA LYS A 177 -28.44 -6.64 2.68
C LYS A 177 -29.31 -7.69 2.00
N VAL A 178 -30.09 -8.40 2.81
CA VAL A 178 -31.17 -9.27 2.33
C VAL A 178 -32.27 -8.34 1.83
N ASP A 179 -32.59 -8.40 0.54
CA ASP A 179 -33.80 -7.75 0.05
C ASP A 179 -35.04 -8.52 0.51
N SER A 180 -36.20 -7.88 0.50
CA SER A 180 -37.49 -8.50 0.87
C SER A 180 -37.95 -9.61 -0.08
N LYS A 181 -37.09 -10.11 -0.97
CA LYS A 181 -37.33 -11.24 -1.90
C LYS A 181 -36.26 -12.33 -1.82
N GLY A 182 -35.31 -12.25 -0.88
CA GLY A 182 -34.32 -13.30 -0.66
C GLY A 182 -33.19 -13.36 -1.70
N GLU A 183 -33.01 -12.33 -2.54
CA GLU A 183 -31.90 -12.28 -3.50
C GLU A 183 -30.66 -11.59 -2.89
N VAL A 184 -29.52 -12.29 -2.89
CA VAL A 184 -28.23 -11.74 -2.45
C VAL A 184 -27.57 -11.00 -3.60
N LYS A 185 -27.57 -9.66 -3.58
CA LYS A 185 -26.79 -8.84 -4.52
C LYS A 185 -25.42 -8.49 -3.93
N THR A 186 -24.37 -9.10 -4.46
CA THR A 186 -22.97 -8.83 -4.06
C THR A 186 -22.53 -7.47 -4.61
N GLN A 187 -22.60 -6.41 -3.81
CA GLN A 187 -21.89 -5.16 -4.12
C GLN A 187 -20.42 -5.30 -3.75
N GLN A 188 -19.59 -5.65 -4.74
CA GLN A 188 -18.13 -5.73 -4.57
C GLN A 188 -17.55 -4.31 -4.45
N LYS A 189 -17.48 -3.77 -3.22
CA LYS A 189 -16.71 -2.55 -2.95
C LYS A 189 -15.22 -2.90 -3.08
N ARG A 190 -14.47 -2.18 -3.93
CA ARG A 190 -13.02 -2.36 -4.13
C ARG A 190 -12.30 -2.26 -2.77
N ALA A 191 -11.48 -3.25 -2.45
CA ALA A 191 -10.58 -3.21 -1.30
C ALA A 191 -9.65 -1.99 -1.40
N SER A 192 -9.50 -1.22 -0.32
CA SER A 192 -8.73 0.02 -0.30
C SER A 192 -7.79 0.06 0.88
N GLU A 193 -6.52 0.37 0.61
CA GLU A 193 -5.45 0.63 1.59
C GLU A 193 -5.58 2.02 2.25
N LYS A 194 -6.57 2.83 1.83
CA LYS A 194 -6.65 4.25 2.16
C LYS A 194 -7.07 4.50 3.61
N THR A 195 -6.34 5.36 4.29
CA THR A 195 -6.76 6.05 5.51
C THR A 195 -7.83 7.05 5.14
N ALA A 196 -9.01 6.93 5.76
CA ALA A 196 -10.02 7.98 5.65
C ALA A 196 -9.35 9.28 6.13
N PRO A 197 -9.22 10.31 5.26
CA PRO A 197 -8.47 11.52 5.61
C PRO A 197 -9.08 12.13 6.87
N SER A 198 -8.30 12.40 7.92
CA SER A 198 -8.85 12.93 9.17
C SER A 198 -9.42 14.33 9.03
N THR A 199 -9.02 15.08 7.99
CA THR A 199 -9.53 16.42 7.70
C THR A 199 -9.68 16.69 6.20
N TYR A 200 -10.48 17.70 5.85
CA TYR A 200 -10.72 18.17 4.49
C TYR A 200 -10.90 19.69 4.45
N THR A 201 -10.25 20.36 3.50
CA THR A 201 -10.44 21.79 3.23
C THR A 201 -11.55 21.98 2.20
N ILE A 202 -12.64 22.63 2.61
CA ILE A 202 -13.81 22.89 1.78
C ILE A 202 -13.41 23.74 0.56
N LYS A 203 -13.79 23.31 -0.65
CA LYS A 203 -13.62 24.08 -1.88
C LYS A 203 -14.92 24.78 -2.27
N ALA A 204 -14.81 25.77 -3.16
CA ALA A 204 -15.99 26.45 -3.69
C ALA A 204 -16.91 25.45 -4.42
N GLY A 205 -18.18 25.42 -4.03
CA GLY A 205 -19.18 24.50 -4.58
C GLY A 205 -19.34 23.18 -3.83
N ASP A 206 -18.55 22.91 -2.79
CA ASP A 206 -18.75 21.72 -1.97
C ASP A 206 -19.98 21.83 -1.06
N THR A 207 -20.63 20.68 -0.84
CA THR A 207 -21.66 20.49 0.18
C THR A 207 -21.18 19.42 1.17
N LEU A 208 -21.67 19.42 2.41
CA LEU A 208 -21.34 18.34 3.35
C LEU A 208 -21.72 16.96 2.81
N TRP A 209 -22.76 16.90 1.97
CA TRP A 209 -23.17 15.68 1.29
C TRP A 209 -22.17 15.24 0.24
N SER A 210 -21.70 16.13 -0.65
CA SER A 210 -20.70 15.78 -1.66
C SER A 210 -19.37 15.39 -1.02
N ILE A 211 -18.97 16.05 0.07
CA ILE A 211 -17.77 15.71 0.83
C ILE A 211 -17.92 14.33 1.48
N ALA A 212 -19.06 14.04 2.13
CA ALA A 212 -19.34 12.74 2.74
C ALA A 212 -19.34 11.61 1.70
N GLN A 213 -20.00 11.85 0.56
CA GLN A 213 -20.05 10.87 -0.54
C GLN A 213 -18.66 10.61 -1.12
N LYS A 214 -17.83 11.65 -1.28
CA LYS A 214 -16.51 11.56 -1.90
C LYS A 214 -15.42 11.01 -0.97
N HIS A 215 -15.46 11.36 0.31
CA HIS A 215 -14.40 11.02 1.28
C HIS A 215 -14.78 9.88 2.23
N LEU A 216 -16.06 9.69 2.55
CA LEU A 216 -16.55 8.60 3.41
C LEU A 216 -17.28 7.50 2.61
N GLY A 217 -17.47 7.71 1.31
CA GLY A 217 -18.17 6.78 0.41
C GLY A 217 -19.68 6.68 0.67
N ASP A 218 -20.24 7.57 1.49
CA ASP A 218 -21.62 7.54 1.95
C ASP A 218 -22.11 8.95 2.29
N GLY A 219 -22.91 9.54 1.40
CA GLY A 219 -23.49 10.87 1.55
C GLY A 219 -24.45 11.02 2.73
N SER A 220 -24.99 9.91 3.24
CA SER A 220 -25.86 9.93 4.42
C SER A 220 -25.11 10.35 5.69
N LYS A 221 -23.78 10.22 5.71
CA LYS A 221 -22.90 10.64 6.81
C LYS A 221 -22.70 12.16 6.92
N SER A 222 -23.29 12.95 6.03
CA SER A 222 -23.28 14.42 6.09
C SER A 222 -23.78 14.99 7.42
N LYS A 223 -24.83 14.39 8.01
CA LYS A 223 -25.34 14.79 9.34
C LYS A 223 -24.33 14.50 10.47
N THR A 224 -23.61 13.39 10.37
CA THR A 224 -22.56 13.03 11.33
C THR A 224 -21.36 13.98 11.19
N LEU A 225 -20.97 14.28 9.95
CA LEU A 225 -19.94 15.28 9.61
C LEU A 225 -20.28 16.67 10.15
N GLN A 226 -21.54 17.10 10.02
CA GLN A 226 -22.03 18.36 10.54
C GLN A 226 -21.83 18.44 12.06
N LYS A 227 -22.29 17.42 12.80
CA LYS A 227 -22.17 17.33 14.26
C LYS A 227 -20.70 17.30 14.70
N LEU A 228 -19.88 16.49 14.04
CA LEU A 228 -18.44 16.36 14.34
C LEU A 228 -17.70 17.71 14.27
N ASN A 229 -18.14 18.59 13.36
CA ASN A 229 -17.50 19.89 13.10
C ASN A 229 -18.25 21.08 13.70
N SER A 230 -19.30 20.82 14.49
CA SER A 230 -20.14 21.86 15.09
C SER A 230 -20.62 22.90 14.08
N ILE A 231 -21.04 22.46 12.89
CA ILE A 231 -21.51 23.35 11.82
C ILE A 231 -23.01 23.66 12.01
N PRO A 232 -23.40 24.92 12.21
CA PRO A 232 -24.81 25.28 12.38
C PRO A 232 -25.60 25.14 11.07
N ASP A 233 -26.90 24.90 11.17
CA ASP A 233 -27.79 24.70 10.01
C ASP A 233 -27.79 25.90 9.04
N SER A 234 -27.57 27.10 9.57
CA SER A 234 -27.45 28.34 8.80
C SER A 234 -26.26 28.32 7.81
N GLU A 235 -25.21 27.56 8.11
CA GLU A 235 -23.99 27.49 7.31
C GLU A 235 -24.02 26.37 6.25
N LEU A 236 -24.98 25.44 6.34
CA LEU A 236 -25.11 24.32 5.40
C LEU A 236 -25.35 24.76 3.94
N LYS A 237 -26.07 25.88 3.76
CA LYS A 237 -26.38 26.42 2.43
C LYS A 237 -25.20 27.16 1.79
N LYS A 238 -24.24 27.62 2.59
CA LYS A 238 -23.07 28.39 2.16
C LYS A 238 -21.87 28.03 3.03
N LEU A 239 -21.30 26.85 2.80
CA LEU A 239 -20.04 26.47 3.42
C LEU A 239 -18.94 27.41 2.96
N LYS A 240 -18.16 27.96 3.90
CA LYS A 240 -17.05 28.86 3.58
C LYS A 240 -15.91 28.07 2.94
N PRO A 241 -15.53 28.36 1.67
CA PRO A 241 -14.34 27.78 1.05
C PRO A 241 -13.10 28.12 1.87
N GLY A 242 -12.17 27.18 2.01
CA GLY A 242 -10.97 27.29 2.83
C GLY A 242 -11.14 26.83 4.28
N ARG A 243 -12.37 26.55 4.76
CA ARG A 243 -12.58 25.97 6.08
C ARG A 243 -12.14 24.51 6.11
N VAL A 244 -11.29 24.16 7.08
CA VAL A 244 -10.89 22.79 7.36
C VAL A 244 -11.91 22.12 8.27
N ILE A 245 -12.42 20.95 7.87
CA ILE A 245 -13.35 20.13 8.64
C ILE A 245 -12.75 18.75 8.90
N LYS A 246 -13.02 18.17 10.06
CA LYS A 246 -12.67 16.79 10.41
C LYS A 246 -13.61 15.81 9.69
N LEU A 247 -13.08 14.70 9.20
CA LEU A 247 -13.90 13.64 8.58
C LEU A 247 -13.99 12.37 9.44
N SER A 248 -13.12 12.22 10.44
CA SER A 248 -13.10 11.14 11.43
C SER A 248 -12.70 11.65 12.81
#